data_AF-A0A4P9XIZ2-F1
#
_entry.id   AF-A0A4P9XIZ2-F1
#
_cell.length_a   1.000
_cell.length_b   1.000
_cell.length_c   1.000
_cell.angle_alpha   90.00
_cell.angle_beta   90.00
_cell.angle_gamma   90.00
#
_symmetry.space_group_name_H-M   'P 1'
#
loop_
_entity.id
_entity.type
_entity.pdbx_description
1 polymer ?
#
loop_
_entity_poly.entity_id
_entity_poly.type
_entity_poly.pdbx_seq_one_letter_code
_entity_poly.pdbx_strand_id
1 'polypeptide(L)'
;REKTSGAAWFDMPKTKLTPELERDWQIIQMRNALDPKRHYRKENRKQPPKYCQVGTIIEGATEFYSSRLTRKERKQTLVDEFLYDKDRRQYFRSKYLTLQSESSKGTRAWRRQQKNARK
;
A
#
# COMPACT_ATOMS: atom_id res chain seq x y z
N ARG A 1 24.96 11.81 -14.77
CA ARG A 1 23.93 10.95 -14.11
C ARG A 1 23.91 9.62 -14.85
N GLU A 2 24.24 8.52 -14.19
CA GLU A 2 24.26 7.18 -14.80
C GLU A 2 22.85 6.76 -15.24
N LYS A 3 22.75 6.16 -16.44
CA LYS A 3 21.50 5.71 -17.05
C LYS A 3 21.04 4.34 -16.53
N THR A 4 22.00 3.47 -16.16
CA THR A 4 21.79 2.12 -15.64
C THR A 4 22.52 1.93 -14.31
N SER A 5 22.28 0.82 -13.63
CA SER A 5 22.99 0.42 -12.39
C SER A 5 24.39 -0.14 -12.64
N GLY A 6 24.77 -0.32 -13.91
CA GLY A 6 26.04 -0.92 -14.34
C GLY A 6 26.01 -2.45 -14.46
N ALA A 7 27.06 -3.00 -15.07
CA ALA A 7 27.18 -4.43 -15.39
C ALA A 7 27.13 -5.36 -14.17
N ALA A 8 27.60 -4.90 -13.00
CA ALA A 8 27.54 -5.66 -11.75
C ALA A 8 26.10 -6.00 -11.32
N TRP A 9 25.12 -5.26 -11.83
CA TRP A 9 23.70 -5.52 -11.60
C TRP A 9 22.91 -5.49 -12.90
N PHE A 10 23.43 -6.20 -13.91
CA PHE A 10 22.79 -6.48 -15.19
C PHE A 10 22.17 -5.25 -15.88
N ASP A 11 22.80 -4.08 -15.72
CA ASP A 11 22.37 -2.83 -16.33
C ASP A 11 20.90 -2.45 -16.07
N MET A 12 20.42 -2.68 -14.84
CA MET A 12 19.08 -2.28 -14.44
C MET A 12 18.84 -0.79 -14.77
N PRO A 13 17.76 -0.46 -15.52
CA PRO A 13 17.47 0.89 -15.92
C PRO A 13 17.12 1.75 -14.70
N LYS A 14 17.43 3.04 -14.81
CA LYS A 14 17.03 4.00 -13.79
C LYS A 14 15.50 4.07 -13.67
N THR A 15 15.02 4.15 -12.44
CA THR A 15 13.60 4.28 -12.11
C THR A 15 12.99 5.49 -12.80
N LYS A 16 11.85 5.27 -13.49
CA LYS A 16 10.99 6.34 -13.99
C LYS A 16 9.91 6.60 -12.95
N LEU A 17 9.89 7.81 -12.38
CA LEU A 17 8.88 8.21 -11.41
C LEU A 17 7.57 8.53 -12.13
N THR A 18 6.71 7.51 -12.23
CA THR A 18 5.31 7.67 -12.65
C THR A 18 4.41 7.79 -11.43
N PRO A 19 3.28 8.50 -11.50
CA PRO A 19 2.35 8.63 -10.37
C PRO A 19 1.74 7.30 -9.91
N GLU A 20 1.69 6.29 -10.78
CA GLU A 20 1.30 4.91 -10.41
C GLU A 20 2.34 4.27 -9.50
N LEU A 21 3.61 4.27 -9.94
CA LEU A 21 4.73 3.76 -9.16
C LEU A 21 4.87 4.46 -7.80
N GLU A 22 4.63 5.77 -7.73
CA GLU A 22 4.67 6.49 -6.45
C GLU A 22 3.59 6.00 -5.48
N ARG A 23 2.37 5.73 -5.96
CA ARG A 23 1.29 5.15 -5.14
C ARG A 23 1.63 3.74 -4.69
N ASP A 24 2.11 2.89 -5.60
CA ASP A 24 2.53 1.52 -5.26
C ASP A 24 3.69 1.53 -4.25
N TRP A 25 4.64 2.47 -4.40
CA TRP A 25 5.73 2.66 -3.45
C TRP A 25 5.24 3.06 -2.06
N GLN A 26 4.28 3.99 -1.97
CA GLN A 26 3.67 4.37 -0.70
C GLN A 26 3.03 3.17 0.00
N ILE A 27 2.36 2.29 -0.75
CA ILE A 27 1.79 1.06 -0.18
C ILE A 27 2.89 0.14 0.35
N ILE A 28 3.98 -0.06 -0.40
CA ILE A 28 5.12 -0.87 0.04
C ILE A 28 5.74 -0.30 1.33
N GLN A 29 5.91 1.02 1.40
CA GLN A 29 6.43 1.69 2.58
C GLN A 29 5.50 1.51 3.80
N MET A 30 4.20 1.57 3.57
CA MET A 30 3.17 1.41 4.60
C MET A 30 2.73 -0.04 4.82
N ARG A 31 3.45 -1.04 4.29
CA ARG A 31 3.05 -2.46 4.36
C ARG A 31 2.73 -2.98 5.77
N ASN A 32 3.34 -2.38 6.79
CA ASN A 32 3.10 -2.70 8.20
C ASN A 32 1.70 -2.29 8.69
N ALA A 33 1.07 -1.31 8.05
CA ALA A 33 -0.28 -0.85 8.39
C ALA A 33 -1.35 -1.59 7.56
N LEU A 34 -0.96 -2.38 6.56
CA LEU A 34 -1.89 -3.01 5.63
C LEU A 34 -2.55 -4.27 6.20
N ASP A 35 -1.82 -5.06 6.96
CA ASP A 35 -2.33 -6.29 7.56
C ASP A 35 -1.96 -6.30 9.05
N PRO A 36 -2.94 -6.29 9.97
CA PRO A 36 -2.66 -6.30 11.40
C PRO A 36 -1.94 -7.58 11.86
N LYS A 37 -1.99 -8.66 11.07
CA LYS A 37 -1.37 -9.96 11.38
C LYS A 37 0.03 -10.12 10.81
N ARG A 38 0.49 -9.20 9.96
CA ARG A 38 1.82 -9.28 9.32
C ARG A 38 2.70 -8.13 9.81
N HIS A 39 3.74 -8.48 10.55
CA HIS A 39 4.75 -7.53 11.02
C HIS A 39 6.02 -7.65 10.18
N TYR A 40 6.38 -6.60 9.45
CA TYR A 40 7.62 -6.55 8.68
C TYR A 40 8.69 -5.73 9.39
N ARG A 41 9.95 -6.00 9.06
CA ARG A 41 11.06 -5.13 9.44
C ARG A 41 10.82 -3.70 8.92
N LYS A 42 11.03 -2.73 9.81
CA LYS A 42 10.90 -1.30 9.50
C LYS A 42 12.02 -0.85 8.55
N GLU A 43 11.64 -0.17 7.49
CA GLU A 43 12.53 0.47 6.51
C GLU A 43 12.10 1.94 6.40
N ASN A 44 13.02 2.88 6.62
CA ASN A 44 12.69 4.31 6.73
C ASN A 44 13.00 5.11 5.45
N ARG A 45 13.05 4.46 4.29
CA ARG A 45 13.32 5.15 3.00
C ARG A 45 12.09 5.92 2.54
N LYS A 46 12.23 7.23 2.36
CA LYS A 46 11.13 8.12 1.91
C LYS A 46 10.87 8.04 0.41
N GLN A 47 11.91 7.83 -0.39
CA GLN A 47 11.84 7.82 -1.85
C GLN A 47 12.04 6.39 -2.38
N PRO A 48 11.46 6.06 -3.54
CA PRO A 48 11.73 4.80 -4.20
C PRO A 48 13.23 4.70 -4.55
N PRO A 49 13.77 3.47 -4.66
CA PRO A 49 15.15 3.27 -5.06
C PRO A 49 15.49 3.95 -6.39
N LYS A 50 16.75 4.40 -6.54
CA LYS A 50 17.27 5.02 -7.78
C LYS A 50 17.11 4.10 -9.00
N TYR A 51 17.17 2.79 -8.78
CA TYR A 51 16.98 1.74 -9.77
C TYR A 51 15.94 0.76 -9.24
N CYS A 52 14.81 0.66 -9.91
CA CYS A 52 13.78 -0.34 -9.66
C CYS A 52 13.02 -0.65 -10.95
N GLN A 53 12.42 -1.83 -10.97
CA GLN A 53 11.55 -2.32 -12.04
C GLN A 53 10.29 -2.91 -11.41
N VAL A 54 9.18 -2.76 -12.12
CA VAL A 54 7.93 -3.43 -11.79
C VAL A 54 7.86 -4.68 -12.64
N GLY A 55 7.65 -5.82 -12.00
CA GLY A 55 7.52 -7.12 -12.65
C GLY A 55 6.29 -7.86 -12.13
N THR A 56 5.83 -8.82 -12.93
CA THR A 56 4.73 -9.72 -12.57
C THR A 56 5.28 -11.10 -12.27
N ILE A 57 4.68 -11.78 -11.29
CA ILE A 57 5.08 -13.14 -10.94
C ILE A 57 4.55 -14.09 -12.01
N ILE A 58 5.45 -14.91 -12.57
CA ILE A 58 5.10 -16.03 -13.44
C ILE A 58 4.94 -17.25 -12.52
N GLU A 59 3.72 -17.75 -12.41
CA GLU A 59 3.36 -18.87 -11.53
C GLU A 59 4.04 -20.16 -12.00
N GLY A 60 4.47 -21.00 -11.04
CA GLY A 60 5.11 -22.28 -11.31
C GLY A 60 4.13 -23.32 -11.85
N ALA A 61 4.65 -24.28 -12.63
CA ALA A 61 3.83 -25.33 -13.25
C ALA A 61 3.24 -26.36 -12.25
N THR A 62 3.65 -26.33 -10.98
CA THR A 62 3.24 -27.31 -9.97
C THR A 62 2.09 -26.84 -9.08
N GLU A 63 1.75 -25.54 -9.08
CA GLU A 63 0.75 -24.97 -8.18
C GLU A 63 -0.40 -24.33 -8.99
N PHE A 64 -1.46 -25.11 -9.24
CA PHE A 64 -2.58 -24.66 -10.08
C PHE A 64 -3.72 -23.97 -9.32
N TYR A 65 -3.98 -24.38 -8.07
CA TYR A 65 -5.24 -24.04 -7.38
C TYR A 65 -5.11 -23.09 -6.20
N SER A 66 -3.97 -23.03 -5.52
CA SER A 66 -3.83 -22.31 -4.24
C SER A 66 -3.14 -20.95 -4.37
N SER A 67 -2.04 -20.86 -5.11
CA SER A 67 -1.21 -19.65 -5.23
C SER A 67 -1.51 -18.82 -6.48
N ARG A 68 -2.33 -19.35 -7.40
CA ARG A 68 -2.66 -18.73 -8.68
C ARG A 68 -3.82 -17.77 -8.56
N LEU A 69 -3.60 -16.52 -8.96
CA LEU A 69 -4.69 -15.54 -9.08
C LEU A 69 -5.51 -15.81 -10.33
N THR A 70 -6.84 -15.73 -10.22
CA THR A 70 -7.73 -15.81 -11.37
C THR A 70 -7.56 -14.58 -12.28
N ARG A 71 -7.99 -14.69 -13.54
CA ARG A 71 -7.93 -13.56 -14.49
C ARG A 71 -8.64 -12.30 -13.98
N LYS A 72 -9.65 -12.43 -13.12
CA LYS A 72 -10.41 -11.30 -12.56
C LYS A 72 -9.66 -10.61 -11.42
N GLU A 73 -8.88 -11.36 -10.65
CA GLU A 73 -8.10 -10.86 -9.52
C GLU A 73 -6.81 -10.18 -9.98
N ARG A 74 -6.22 -10.62 -11.10
CA ARG A 74 -5.03 -10.00 -11.70
C ARG A 74 -5.31 -8.56 -12.12
N LYS A 75 -4.62 -7.59 -11.49
CA LYS A 75 -4.70 -6.16 -11.81
C LYS A 75 -3.38 -5.64 -12.38
N GLN A 76 -3.41 -4.41 -12.89
CA GLN A 76 -2.23 -3.75 -13.46
C GLN A 76 -1.31 -3.18 -12.38
N THR A 77 -1.88 -2.67 -11.29
CA THR A 77 -1.12 -2.05 -10.18
C THR A 77 -1.37 -2.77 -8.86
N LEU A 78 -0.44 -2.61 -7.92
CA LEU A 78 -0.55 -3.20 -6.59
C LEU A 78 -1.68 -2.53 -5.78
N VAL A 79 -1.89 -1.22 -5.98
CA VAL A 79 -3.04 -0.48 -5.43
C VAL A 79 -4.37 -1.10 -5.88
N ASP A 80 -4.51 -1.41 -7.17
CA ASP A 80 -5.77 -1.92 -7.71
C ASP A 80 -6.10 -3.32 -7.16
N GLU A 81 -5.09 -4.18 -7.01
CA GLU A 81 -5.26 -5.50 -6.40
C GLU A 81 -5.74 -5.37 -4.95
N PHE A 82 -5.14 -4.44 -4.21
CA PHE A 82 -5.52 -4.17 -2.84
C PHE A 82 -6.94 -3.60 -2.70
N LEU A 83 -7.36 -2.72 -3.61
CA LEU A 83 -8.72 -2.16 -3.64
C LEU A 83 -9.76 -3.19 -4.12
N TYR A 84 -9.35 -4.24 -4.82
CA TYR A 84 -10.26 -5.29 -5.25
C TYR A 84 -10.70 -6.17 -4.07
N ASP A 85 -9.80 -6.45 -3.13
CA ASP A 85 -10.06 -7.23 -1.92
C ASP A 85 -11.16 -6.57 -1.04
N LYS A 86 -12.25 -7.29 -0.81
CA LYS A 86 -13.41 -6.79 -0.05
C LYS A 86 -13.13 -6.77 1.45
N ASP A 87 -12.46 -7.79 1.96
CA ASP A 87 -12.22 -7.97 3.39
C ASP A 87 -11.26 -6.89 3.90
N ARG A 88 -10.20 -6.64 3.12
CA ARG A 88 -9.28 -5.52 3.38
C ARG A 88 -10.02 -4.18 3.40
N ARG A 89 -10.86 -3.90 2.39
CA ARG A 89 -11.62 -2.65 2.33
C ARG A 89 -12.53 -2.46 3.54
N GLN A 90 -13.22 -3.51 3.98
CA GLN A 90 -14.06 -3.45 5.17
C GLN A 90 -13.24 -3.15 6.43
N TYR A 91 -12.09 -3.82 6.59
CA TYR A 91 -11.19 -3.56 7.70
C TYR A 91 -10.70 -2.10 7.72
N PHE A 92 -10.20 -1.57 6.60
CA PHE A 92 -9.73 -0.18 6.54
C PHE A 92 -10.84 0.82 6.80
N ARG A 93 -12.04 0.58 6.25
CA ARG A 93 -13.19 1.46 6.51
C ARG A 93 -13.51 1.51 8.01
N SER A 94 -13.62 0.36 8.66
CA SER A 94 -13.88 0.28 10.09
C SER A 94 -12.78 0.97 10.90
N LYS A 95 -11.52 0.66 10.61
CA LYS A 95 -10.39 1.24 11.34
C LYS A 95 -10.27 2.75 11.14
N TYR A 96 -10.50 3.22 9.91
CA TYR A 96 -10.53 4.64 9.59
C TYR A 96 -11.62 5.37 10.37
N LEU A 97 -12.84 4.84 10.43
CA LEU A 97 -13.93 5.45 11.19
C LEU A 97 -13.63 5.49 12.69
N THR A 98 -13.04 4.43 13.25
CA THR A 98 -12.58 4.43 14.64
C THR A 98 -11.56 5.55 14.88
N LEU A 99 -10.51 5.62 14.06
CA LEU A 99 -9.47 6.65 14.15
C LEU A 99 -10.01 8.07 13.96
N GLN A 100 -10.97 8.25 13.05
CA GLN A 100 -11.63 9.53 12.82
C GLN A 100 -12.45 9.94 14.04
N SER A 101 -13.18 9.00 14.66
CA SER A 101 -13.95 9.26 15.87
C SER A 101 -13.04 9.65 17.05
N GLU A 102 -11.91 8.96 17.21
CA GLU A 102 -10.90 9.25 18.23
C GLU A 102 -10.26 10.61 17.99
N SER A 103 -9.85 10.88 16.75
CA SER A 103 -9.22 12.15 16.35
C SER A 103 -10.20 13.34 16.44
N SER A 104 -11.51 13.09 16.30
CA SER A 104 -12.53 14.13 16.42
C SER A 104 -12.77 14.56 17.88
N LYS A 105 -12.44 13.72 18.87
CA LYS A 105 -12.58 14.07 20.29
C LYS A 105 -11.65 15.24 20.62
N GLY A 106 -12.12 16.16 21.47
CA GLY A 106 -11.35 17.35 21.87
C GLY A 106 -11.29 18.48 20.82
N THR A 107 -11.69 18.23 19.57
CA THR A 107 -11.82 19.28 18.55
C THR A 107 -12.83 20.34 18.99
N ARG A 108 -12.75 21.54 18.38
CA ARG A 108 -13.71 22.62 18.64
C ARG A 108 -15.15 22.18 18.35
N ALA A 109 -15.34 21.39 17.30
CA ALA A 109 -16.65 20.82 16.95
C ALA A 109 -17.18 19.90 18.05
N TRP A 110 -16.35 18.96 18.53
CA TRP A 110 -16.72 18.09 19.64
C TRP A 110 -17.04 18.87 20.92
N ARG A 111 -16.20 19.87 21.28
CA ARG A 111 -16.46 20.74 22.44
C ARG A 111 -17.76 21.53 22.31
N ARG A 112 -18.10 22.02 21.11
CA ARG A 112 -19.37 22.71 20.85
C ARG A 112 -20.56 21.77 21.00
N GLN A 113 -20.47 20.55 20.48
CA GLN A 113 -21.51 19.53 20.62
C GLN A 113 -21.77 19.20 22.10
N GLN A 114 -20.71 19.01 22.89
CA GLN A 114 -20.83 18.77 24.33
C GLN A 114 -21.44 19.94 25.10
N LYS A 115 -21.11 21.19 24.73
CA LYS A 115 -21.74 22.39 25.32
C LYS A 115 -23.23 22.49 24.97
N ASN A 116 -23.60 22.18 23.74
CA ASN A 116 -25.00 22.20 23.30
C ASN A 116 -25.82 21.09 23.97
N ALA A 117 -25.24 19.90 24.20
CA ALA A 117 -25.91 18.81 24.90
C ALA A 117 -26.11 19.06 26.41
N ARG A 118 -25.42 20.05 26.98
CA ARG A 118 -25.56 20.47 28.39
C ARG A 118 -26.54 21.61 28.59
N LYS A 119 -26.98 22.25 27.51
CA LYS A 119 -28.04 23.27 27.52
C LYS A 119 -29.39 22.59 27.35
#